data_AF-A0A433N9Y7-F1
#
_entry.id   AF-A0A433N9Y7-F1
#
_cell.length_a   1.000
_cell.length_b   1.000
_cell.length_c   1.000
_cell.angle_alpha   90.00
_cell.angle_beta   90.00
_cell.angle_gamma   90.00
#
_symmetry.space_group_name_H-M   'P 1'
#
loop_
_entity.id
_entity.type
_entity.pdbx_description
1 polymer ?
#
loop_
_entity_poly.entity_id
_entity_poly.type
_entity_poly.pdbx_seq_one_letter_code
_entity_poly.pdbx_strand_id
1 'polypeptide(L)'
;MQVMKNRLRILRTEHNWSQAELAERLGVSRQTINAIETGKYDPSLPLAFQIAQLFDSSIEEIFFPEEGAMFLQPQSLKAEQLLKSPFVRFTPKAVRVIELAQEESRRLGHNFVGTEQILIGLILEGTGIAAEVLRTFGVTLENTRAEVEKIIGRGSGIFSVGIPFTPKTKLMLDFAVEESDTLGHYYIDTESLLLALLRVTDGLAVKVLKKQGVDLEHLRLKVLEVAPRGSDIQIGKAIAAQIKKGGQYLGETPIDFTSGEISARFCALLFAWVEPRKLGHVIGSSTGFQLPNGDVLAPRISFVLRDRLKRAPRVYPELVPDLVVEIKSAFDQFAPLQEKIQRFLELGVQVGLLINPDERTLAVYRANNQVTELTDEDKLAIPELLPEWELSISQLWPPAFK
;
A
#
# COMPACT_ATOMS: atom_id res chain seq x y z
N MET A 1 5.70 -35.40 -2.27
CA MET A 1 5.01 -35.23 -0.98
C MET A 1 5.60 -33.97 -0.37
N GLN A 2 4.81 -32.91 -0.28
CA GLN A 2 5.29 -31.60 0.16
C GLN A 2 5.47 -31.66 1.68
N VAL A 3 6.67 -31.37 2.18
CA VAL A 3 6.99 -31.45 3.61
C VAL A 3 6.67 -30.11 4.26
N MET A 4 6.01 -30.10 5.43
CA MET A 4 5.79 -28.88 6.19
C MET A 4 7.10 -28.34 6.80
N LYS A 5 7.32 -27.02 6.71
CA LYS A 5 8.37 -26.35 7.49
C LYS A 5 7.93 -26.24 8.94
N ASN A 6 8.89 -26.20 9.85
CA ASN A 6 8.59 -26.07 11.27
C ASN A 6 9.64 -25.24 12.03
N ARG A 7 9.22 -24.70 13.17
CA ARG A 7 10.05 -23.95 14.13
C ARG A 7 10.43 -24.77 15.37
N LEU A 8 10.20 -26.07 15.36
CA LEU A 8 10.34 -26.92 16.54
C LEU A 8 11.76 -26.87 17.13
N ARG A 9 12.79 -26.82 16.28
CA ARG A 9 14.19 -26.67 16.71
C ARG A 9 14.47 -25.34 17.41
N ILE A 10 13.84 -24.26 16.96
CA ILE A 10 14.01 -22.91 17.52
C ILE A 10 13.36 -22.86 18.90
N LEU A 11 12.09 -23.27 18.99
CA LEU A 11 11.33 -23.34 20.25
C LEU A 11 12.03 -24.21 21.29
N ARG A 12 12.54 -25.38 20.88
CA ARG A 12 13.32 -26.24 21.76
C ARG A 12 14.58 -25.56 22.29
N THR A 13 15.26 -24.77 21.46
CA THR A 13 16.50 -24.07 21.83
C THR A 13 16.22 -22.90 22.78
N GLU A 14 15.14 -22.14 22.56
CA GLU A 14 14.71 -21.05 23.45
C GLU A 14 14.41 -21.56 24.87
N HIS A 15 13.88 -22.77 24.98
CA HIS A 15 13.63 -23.44 26.26
C HIS A 15 14.85 -24.19 26.82
N ASN A 16 16.02 -24.11 26.18
CA ASN A 16 17.24 -24.84 26.54
C ASN A 16 17.06 -26.38 26.64
N TRP A 17 16.20 -26.96 25.81
CA TRP A 17 15.95 -28.40 25.81
C TRP A 17 16.77 -29.14 24.73
N SER A 18 17.17 -30.36 25.03
CA SER A 18 17.70 -31.33 24.06
C SER A 18 16.56 -32.04 23.32
N GLN A 19 16.86 -32.62 22.15
CA GLN A 19 15.85 -33.40 21.41
C GLN A 19 15.29 -34.58 22.23
N ALA A 20 16.09 -35.15 23.14
CA ALA A 20 15.67 -36.22 24.04
C ALA A 20 14.67 -35.72 25.09
N GLU A 21 14.95 -34.55 25.66
CA GLU A 21 14.09 -33.88 26.65
C GLU A 21 12.75 -33.44 26.08
N LEU A 22 12.72 -32.97 24.82
CA LEU A 22 11.47 -32.67 24.13
C LEU A 22 10.68 -33.94 23.81
N ALA A 23 11.38 -35.01 23.41
CA ALA A 23 10.76 -36.30 23.12
C ALA A 23 10.10 -36.92 24.35
N GLU A 24 10.76 -36.83 25.52
CA GLU A 24 10.22 -37.29 26.81
C GLU A 24 8.94 -36.53 27.20
N ARG A 25 8.93 -35.20 27.07
CA ARG A 25 7.76 -34.35 27.36
C ARG A 25 6.56 -34.64 26.45
N LEU A 26 6.81 -35.09 25.22
CA LEU A 26 5.78 -35.40 24.23
C LEU A 26 5.43 -36.89 24.16
N GLY A 27 6.10 -37.75 24.94
CA GLY A 27 5.88 -39.19 24.92
C GLY A 27 6.24 -39.86 23.58
N VAL A 28 7.20 -39.32 22.84
CA VAL A 28 7.65 -39.84 21.53
C VAL A 28 9.14 -40.20 21.57
N SER A 29 9.64 -40.84 20.50
CA SER A 29 11.07 -41.14 20.40
C SER A 29 11.89 -39.90 20.03
N ARG A 30 13.16 -39.83 20.46
CA ARG A 30 14.10 -38.79 19.99
C ARG A 30 14.21 -38.74 18.46
N GLN A 31 14.13 -39.90 17.79
CA GLN A 31 14.18 -39.98 16.34
C GLN A 31 12.97 -39.31 15.68
N THR A 32 11.79 -39.38 16.31
CA THR A 32 10.57 -38.68 15.87
C THR A 32 10.79 -37.17 15.89
N ILE A 33 11.34 -36.61 16.98
CA ILE A 33 11.64 -35.18 17.07
C ILE A 33 12.65 -34.76 16.00
N ASN A 34 13.72 -35.55 15.80
CA ASN A 34 14.71 -35.25 14.75
C ASN A 34 14.09 -35.31 13.34
N ALA A 35 13.21 -36.27 13.06
CA ALA A 35 12.54 -36.39 11.77
C ALA A 35 11.59 -35.22 11.51
N ILE A 36 10.92 -34.71 12.55
CA ILE A 36 10.10 -33.48 12.46
C ILE A 36 11.00 -32.26 12.22
N GLU A 37 12.01 -32.03 13.06
CA GLU A 37 12.90 -30.87 12.94
C GLU A 37 13.62 -30.79 11.59
N THR A 38 13.93 -31.93 10.98
CA THR A 38 14.61 -32.00 9.67
C THR A 38 13.66 -32.02 8.48
N GLY A 39 12.35 -31.96 8.70
CA GLY A 39 11.36 -32.02 7.62
C GLY A 39 11.38 -33.37 6.87
N LYS A 40 11.66 -34.47 7.58
CA LYS A 40 11.52 -35.83 7.02
C LYS A 40 10.19 -36.47 7.38
N TYR A 41 9.48 -35.90 8.35
CA TYR A 41 8.23 -36.42 8.86
C TYR A 41 7.33 -35.28 9.34
N ASP A 42 6.12 -35.22 8.81
CA ASP A 42 5.08 -34.33 9.31
C ASP A 42 4.41 -34.99 10.52
N PRO A 43 4.27 -34.28 11.67
CA PRO A 43 3.62 -34.86 12.84
C PRO A 43 2.14 -35.17 12.54
N SER A 44 1.62 -36.21 13.19
CA SER A 44 0.17 -36.43 13.20
C SER A 44 -0.54 -35.26 13.87
N LEU A 45 -1.80 -35.01 13.52
CA LEU A 45 -2.58 -33.92 14.10
C LEU A 45 -2.60 -33.95 15.64
N PRO A 46 -2.79 -35.10 16.32
CA PRO A 46 -2.69 -35.17 17.79
C PRO A 46 -1.32 -34.74 18.32
N LEU A 47 -0.22 -35.16 17.68
CA LEU A 47 1.13 -34.78 18.09
C LEU A 47 1.39 -33.29 17.85
N ALA A 48 0.85 -32.72 16.77
CA ALA A 48 0.93 -31.29 16.50
C ALA A 48 0.20 -30.47 17.58
N PHE A 49 -0.98 -30.90 18.03
CA PHE A 49 -1.70 -30.26 19.16
C PHE A 49 -0.93 -30.37 20.48
N GLN A 50 -0.31 -31.52 20.77
CA GLN A 50 0.51 -31.68 21.98
C GLN A 50 1.73 -30.76 21.96
N ILE A 51 2.38 -30.63 20.80
CA ILE A 51 3.51 -29.72 20.61
C ILE A 51 3.07 -28.26 20.79
N ALA A 52 1.95 -27.86 20.16
CA ALA A 52 1.34 -26.54 20.31
C ALA A 52 1.05 -26.20 21.78
N GLN A 53 0.41 -27.12 22.50
CA GLN A 53 0.10 -26.94 23.91
C GLN A 53 1.36 -26.86 24.80
N LEU A 54 2.40 -27.64 24.48
CA LEU A 54 3.65 -27.65 25.25
C LEU A 54 4.40 -26.31 25.17
N PHE A 55 4.33 -25.64 24.02
CA PHE A 55 4.99 -24.36 23.77
C PHE A 55 4.08 -23.14 23.92
N ASP A 56 2.84 -23.33 24.37
CA ASP A 56 1.82 -22.26 24.44
C ASP A 56 1.73 -21.45 23.14
N SER A 57 1.75 -22.15 22.00
CA SER A 57 1.76 -21.57 20.66
C SER A 57 0.71 -22.27 19.79
N SER A 58 0.22 -21.61 18.75
CA SER A 58 -0.70 -22.23 17.78
C SER A 58 0.02 -23.25 16.88
N ILE A 59 -0.70 -24.23 16.32
CA ILE A 59 -0.10 -25.24 15.43
C ILE A 59 0.54 -24.57 14.23
N GLU A 60 -0.09 -23.52 13.71
CA GLU A 60 0.30 -22.76 12.52
C GLU A 60 1.58 -21.93 12.74
N GLU A 61 1.86 -21.52 13.98
CA GLU A 61 3.12 -20.86 14.35
C GLU A 61 4.29 -21.84 14.41
N ILE A 62 4.01 -23.11 14.72
CA ILE A 62 5.02 -24.17 14.85
C ILE A 62 5.25 -24.89 13.52
N PHE A 63 4.18 -25.17 12.76
CA PHE A 63 4.17 -25.93 11.52
C PHE A 63 3.48 -25.12 10.42
N PHE A 64 4.22 -24.79 9.36
CA PHE A 64 3.72 -23.95 8.27
C PHE A 64 4.14 -24.51 6.92
N PRO A 65 3.30 -24.35 5.88
CA PRO A 65 3.63 -24.84 4.55
C PRO A 65 4.84 -24.09 3.98
N GLU A 66 5.68 -24.81 3.22
CA GLU A 66 6.79 -24.22 2.48
C GLU A 66 6.22 -23.35 1.35
N GLU A 67 6.02 -22.06 1.65
CA GLU A 67 5.53 -20.95 0.81
C GLU A 67 4.33 -21.27 -0.09
N GLY A 68 3.15 -20.78 0.32
CA GLY A 68 1.97 -20.78 -0.55
C GLY A 68 0.61 -20.58 0.12
N ALA A 69 0.52 -20.42 1.45
CA ALA A 69 -0.77 -20.25 2.12
C ALA A 69 -0.89 -18.86 2.78
N MET A 70 -1.52 -17.95 2.03
CA MET A 70 -2.17 -16.76 2.57
C MET A 70 -3.28 -17.17 3.54
N PHE A 71 -3.01 -17.13 4.83
CA PHE A 71 -4.04 -17.09 5.86
C PHE A 71 -3.48 -16.34 7.06
N LEU A 72 -3.86 -15.08 7.23
CA LEU A 72 -3.99 -14.50 8.56
C LEU A 72 -5.26 -13.65 8.59
N GLN A 73 -6.08 -13.90 9.60
CA GLN A 73 -7.27 -13.11 9.89
C GLN A 73 -6.85 -11.68 10.31
N PRO A 74 -7.68 -10.65 10.07
CA PRO A 74 -7.27 -9.24 10.19
C PRO A 74 -6.91 -8.75 11.60
N GLN A 75 -7.11 -9.56 12.66
CA GLN A 75 -7.04 -9.08 14.04
C GLN A 75 -5.73 -9.39 14.79
N SER A 76 -4.76 -10.08 14.18
CA SER A 76 -3.49 -10.45 14.86
C SER A 76 -2.20 -10.09 14.10
N LEU A 77 -2.30 -9.33 13.01
CA LEU A 77 -1.12 -8.91 12.24
C LEU A 77 -0.43 -7.70 12.91
N LYS A 78 0.88 -7.82 13.19
CA LYS A 78 1.73 -6.65 13.49
C LYS A 78 1.79 -5.75 12.24
N ALA A 79 1.85 -4.42 12.42
CA ALA A 79 1.84 -3.43 11.33
C ALA A 79 2.87 -3.74 10.21
N GLU A 80 4.03 -4.29 10.57
CA GLU A 80 5.10 -4.72 9.66
C GLU A 80 4.73 -5.94 8.78
N GLN A 81 3.83 -6.81 9.25
CA GLN A 81 3.33 -7.97 8.49
C GLN A 81 2.13 -7.59 7.62
N LEU A 82 1.31 -6.63 8.08
CA LEU A 82 0.31 -5.97 7.23
C LEU A 82 1.00 -5.39 6.00
N LEU A 83 2.03 -4.55 6.17
CA LEU A 83 2.81 -3.89 5.10
C LEU A 83 3.43 -4.82 4.03
N LYS A 84 3.56 -6.12 4.28
CA LYS A 84 4.08 -7.12 3.33
C LYS A 84 2.98 -7.94 2.63
N SER A 85 1.71 -7.72 2.94
CA SER A 85 0.59 -8.41 2.32
C SER A 85 0.30 -7.86 0.91
N PRO A 86 0.04 -8.71 -0.10
CA PRO A 86 -0.41 -8.24 -1.42
C PRO A 86 -1.74 -7.46 -1.35
N PHE A 87 -2.45 -7.50 -0.22
CA PHE A 87 -3.70 -6.80 0.02
C PHE A 87 -3.58 -5.49 0.80
N VAL A 88 -2.38 -5.00 1.14
CA VAL A 88 -2.20 -3.70 1.84
C VAL A 88 -2.88 -2.55 1.12
N ARG A 89 -2.85 -2.60 -0.22
CA ARG A 89 -3.48 -1.59 -1.05
C ARG A 89 -5.00 -1.77 -1.14
N PHE A 90 -5.60 -2.90 -0.74
CA PHE A 90 -7.02 -3.13 -0.95
C PHE A 90 -7.86 -2.43 0.12
N THR A 91 -8.91 -1.74 -0.30
CA THR A 91 -9.93 -1.22 0.63
C THR A 91 -10.65 -2.38 1.33
N PRO A 92 -11.25 -2.17 2.52
CA PRO A 92 -12.04 -3.22 3.19
C PRO A 92 -13.14 -3.81 2.31
N LYS A 93 -13.79 -2.99 1.46
CA LYS A 93 -14.79 -3.45 0.49
C LYS A 93 -14.18 -4.32 -0.60
N ALA A 94 -13.01 -3.95 -1.13
CA ALA A 94 -12.30 -4.75 -2.12
C ALA A 94 -11.82 -6.09 -1.53
N VAL A 95 -11.34 -6.11 -0.28
CA VAL A 95 -11.02 -7.36 0.44
C VAL A 95 -12.28 -8.23 0.56
N ARG A 96 -13.41 -7.62 0.95
CA ARG A 96 -14.69 -8.32 1.07
C ARG A 96 -15.16 -8.96 -0.25
N VAL A 97 -14.92 -8.30 -1.39
CA VAL A 97 -15.20 -8.87 -2.73
C VAL A 97 -14.43 -10.17 -2.94
N ILE A 98 -13.17 -10.22 -2.55
CA ILE A 98 -12.31 -11.41 -2.69
C ILE A 98 -12.81 -12.55 -1.77
N GLU A 99 -13.19 -12.23 -0.53
CA GLU A 99 -13.76 -13.21 0.41
C GLU A 99 -15.05 -13.82 -0.14
N LEU A 100 -15.97 -12.97 -0.61
CA LEU A 100 -17.24 -13.38 -1.20
C LEU A 100 -17.04 -14.23 -2.47
N ALA A 101 -16.03 -13.92 -3.28
CA ALA A 101 -15.66 -14.73 -4.43
C ALA A 101 -15.17 -16.13 -4.03
N GLN A 102 -14.37 -16.23 -2.95
CA GLN A 102 -13.95 -17.53 -2.42
C GLN A 102 -15.14 -18.32 -1.85
N GLU A 103 -16.04 -17.67 -1.12
CA GLU A 103 -17.28 -18.29 -0.63
C GLU A 103 -18.15 -18.81 -1.78
N GLU A 104 -18.25 -18.05 -2.88
CA GLU A 104 -18.99 -18.48 -4.07
C GLU A 104 -18.32 -19.68 -4.76
N SER A 105 -17.00 -19.70 -4.84
CA SER A 105 -16.25 -20.88 -5.32
C SER A 105 -16.56 -22.10 -4.47
N ARG A 106 -16.62 -21.95 -3.13
CA ARG A 106 -17.01 -23.03 -2.22
C ARG A 106 -18.44 -23.49 -2.47
N ARG A 107 -19.38 -22.56 -2.61
CA ARG A 107 -20.79 -22.85 -2.89
C ARG A 107 -20.97 -23.69 -4.16
N LEU A 108 -20.20 -23.39 -5.19
CA LEU A 108 -20.22 -24.09 -6.48
C LEU A 108 -19.43 -25.41 -6.48
N GLY A 109 -18.69 -25.71 -5.40
CA GLY A 109 -17.83 -26.89 -5.31
C GLY A 109 -16.56 -26.78 -6.16
N HIS A 110 -16.18 -25.57 -6.58
CA HIS A 110 -14.96 -25.31 -7.34
C HIS A 110 -13.77 -25.09 -6.40
N ASN A 111 -12.60 -25.57 -6.82
CA ASN A 111 -11.34 -25.49 -6.09
C ASN A 111 -10.42 -24.37 -6.60
N PHE A 112 -10.95 -23.39 -7.32
CA PHE A 112 -10.22 -22.19 -7.77
C PHE A 112 -11.16 -20.99 -7.86
N VAL A 113 -10.63 -19.78 -7.67
CA VAL A 113 -11.38 -18.53 -7.86
C VAL A 113 -11.09 -17.98 -9.26
N GLY A 114 -12.08 -18.08 -10.14
CA GLY A 114 -12.10 -17.49 -11.48
C GLY A 114 -12.60 -16.04 -11.48
N THR A 115 -12.53 -15.41 -12.65
CA THR A 115 -13.01 -14.03 -12.87
C THR A 115 -14.51 -13.88 -12.54
N GLU A 116 -15.29 -14.93 -12.78
CA GLU A 116 -16.73 -15.00 -12.59
C GLU A 116 -17.13 -15.02 -11.11
N GLN A 117 -16.32 -15.63 -10.25
CA GLN A 117 -16.53 -15.52 -8.80
C GLN A 117 -16.19 -14.11 -8.32
N ILE A 118 -15.19 -13.44 -8.91
CA ILE A 118 -14.92 -12.02 -8.60
C ILE A 118 -16.10 -11.13 -9.02
N LEU A 119 -16.67 -11.36 -10.21
CA LEU A 119 -17.89 -10.67 -10.65
C LEU A 119 -19.03 -10.85 -9.65
N ILE A 120 -19.26 -12.09 -9.20
CA ILE A 120 -20.28 -12.39 -8.18
C ILE A 120 -19.93 -11.72 -6.84
N GLY A 121 -18.65 -11.71 -6.45
CA GLY A 121 -18.17 -11.01 -5.26
C GLY A 121 -18.44 -9.51 -5.29
N LEU A 122 -18.23 -8.86 -6.45
CA LEU A 122 -18.55 -7.44 -6.66
C LEU A 122 -20.05 -7.17 -6.50
N ILE A 123 -20.91 -8.06 -6.99
CA ILE A 123 -22.37 -7.95 -6.84
C ILE A 123 -22.78 -8.17 -5.37
N LEU A 124 -22.19 -9.17 -4.71
CA LEU A 124 -22.52 -9.55 -3.33
C LEU A 124 -22.06 -8.52 -2.30
N GLU A 125 -20.96 -7.80 -2.56
CA GLU A 125 -20.50 -6.73 -1.67
C GLU A 125 -21.58 -5.64 -1.55
N GLY A 126 -22.27 -5.33 -2.65
CA GLY A 126 -23.57 -4.66 -2.66
C GLY A 126 -23.58 -3.17 -2.30
N THR A 127 -22.52 -2.64 -1.69
CA THR A 127 -22.47 -1.25 -1.18
C THR A 127 -21.40 -0.39 -1.85
N GLY A 128 -20.52 -0.97 -2.64
CA GLY A 128 -19.48 -0.31 -3.43
C GLY A 128 -20.00 0.17 -4.77
N ILE A 129 -19.28 1.10 -5.39
CA ILE A 129 -19.68 1.71 -6.66
C ILE A 129 -19.73 0.67 -7.77
N ALA A 130 -18.85 -0.34 -7.76
CA ALA A 130 -18.93 -1.42 -8.75
C ALA A 130 -20.27 -2.17 -8.68
N ALA A 131 -20.75 -2.49 -7.48
CA ALA A 131 -22.04 -3.16 -7.28
C ALA A 131 -23.20 -2.28 -7.76
N GLU A 132 -23.14 -0.98 -7.44
CA GLU A 132 -24.14 -0.01 -7.86
C GLU A 132 -24.18 0.13 -9.39
N VAL A 133 -23.03 0.32 -10.02
CA VAL A 133 -22.95 0.44 -11.48
C VAL A 133 -23.42 -0.85 -12.15
N LEU A 134 -22.95 -2.02 -11.76
CA LEU A 134 -23.42 -3.31 -12.30
C LEU A 134 -24.95 -3.44 -12.24
N ARG A 135 -25.55 -3.02 -11.11
CA ARG A 135 -27.01 -3.02 -10.94
C ARG A 135 -27.72 -2.05 -11.89
N THR A 136 -27.15 -0.87 -12.18
CA THR A 136 -27.73 0.05 -13.18
C THR A 136 -27.72 -0.53 -14.60
N PHE A 137 -26.82 -1.48 -14.89
CA PHE A 137 -26.75 -2.23 -16.15
C PHE A 137 -27.62 -3.51 -16.13
N GLY A 138 -28.47 -3.69 -15.12
CA GLY A 138 -29.35 -4.86 -15.01
C GLY A 138 -28.63 -6.16 -14.62
N VAL A 139 -27.37 -6.09 -14.19
CA VAL A 139 -26.63 -7.27 -13.72
C VAL A 139 -27.09 -7.61 -12.31
N THR A 140 -27.71 -8.78 -12.16
CA THR A 140 -28.21 -9.27 -10.86
C THR A 140 -27.47 -10.53 -10.43
N LEU A 141 -27.46 -10.79 -9.13
CA LEU A 141 -26.83 -11.98 -8.56
C LEU A 141 -27.44 -13.27 -9.10
N GLU A 142 -28.78 -13.33 -9.17
CA GLU A 142 -29.53 -14.50 -9.63
C GLU A 142 -29.19 -14.84 -11.09
N ASN A 143 -29.27 -13.86 -11.99
CA ASN A 143 -28.97 -14.05 -13.41
C ASN A 143 -27.49 -14.41 -13.62
N THR A 144 -26.59 -13.76 -12.88
CA THR A 144 -25.15 -14.02 -12.97
C THR A 144 -24.81 -15.44 -12.52
N ARG A 145 -25.36 -15.89 -11.39
CA ARG A 145 -25.19 -17.27 -10.92
C ARG A 145 -25.72 -18.29 -11.91
N ALA A 146 -26.95 -18.07 -12.41
CA ALA A 146 -27.56 -18.97 -13.38
C ALA A 146 -26.71 -19.10 -14.64
N GLU A 147 -26.14 -17.99 -15.14
CA GLU A 147 -25.32 -18.03 -16.34
C GLU A 147 -23.94 -18.66 -16.10
N VAL A 148 -23.31 -18.40 -14.94
CA VAL A 148 -22.07 -19.07 -14.55
C VAL A 148 -22.29 -20.57 -14.43
N GLU A 149 -23.32 -21.02 -13.70
CA GLU A 149 -23.62 -22.45 -13.52
C GLU A 149 -23.90 -23.15 -14.85
N LYS A 150 -24.54 -22.47 -15.83
CA LYS A 150 -24.71 -23.03 -17.18
C LYS A 150 -23.40 -23.22 -17.94
N ILE A 151 -22.40 -22.37 -17.73
CA ILE A 151 -21.15 -22.41 -18.49
C ILE A 151 -20.14 -23.39 -17.88
N ILE A 152 -20.00 -23.41 -16.55
CA ILE A 152 -18.96 -24.21 -15.87
C ILE A 152 -19.51 -25.37 -15.03
N GLY A 153 -20.82 -25.44 -14.81
CA GLY A 153 -21.44 -26.48 -13.98
C GLY A 153 -21.01 -26.42 -12.50
N ARG A 154 -21.33 -27.48 -11.76
CA ARG A 154 -20.89 -27.66 -10.36
C ARG A 154 -19.59 -28.45 -10.31
N GLY A 155 -18.70 -28.07 -9.40
CA GLY A 155 -17.42 -28.75 -9.19
C GLY A 155 -17.55 -30.03 -8.35
N SER A 156 -16.40 -30.68 -8.14
CA SER A 156 -16.30 -31.98 -7.45
C SER A 156 -16.57 -31.91 -5.94
N GLY A 157 -16.66 -30.70 -5.36
CA GLY A 157 -16.92 -30.50 -3.92
C GLY A 157 -15.74 -30.85 -3.01
N ILE A 158 -14.55 -31.10 -3.59
CA ILE A 158 -13.32 -31.37 -2.84
C ILE A 158 -12.57 -30.05 -2.66
N PHE A 159 -12.40 -29.62 -1.40
CA PHE A 159 -11.77 -28.35 -1.06
C PHE A 159 -10.36 -28.55 -0.49
N SER A 160 -9.39 -27.83 -1.03
CA SER A 160 -8.08 -27.62 -0.40
C SER A 160 -8.16 -26.52 0.66
N VAL A 161 -7.28 -26.55 1.66
CA VAL A 161 -7.05 -25.41 2.56
C VAL A 161 -6.40 -24.30 1.72
N GLY A 162 -7.22 -23.33 1.31
CA GLY A 162 -6.84 -22.30 0.34
C GLY A 162 -7.41 -22.61 -1.05
N ILE A 163 -8.27 -21.71 -1.54
CA ILE A 163 -8.78 -21.77 -2.91
C ILE A 163 -7.91 -20.84 -3.75
N PRO A 164 -7.01 -21.37 -4.60
CA PRO A 164 -6.11 -20.55 -5.41
C PRO A 164 -6.87 -19.73 -6.47
N PHE A 165 -6.30 -18.59 -6.85
CA PHE A 165 -6.76 -17.81 -8.00
C PHE A 165 -6.32 -18.45 -9.32
N THR A 166 -7.19 -18.40 -10.34
CA THR A 166 -6.80 -18.78 -11.71
C THR A 166 -5.76 -17.80 -12.27
N PRO A 167 -4.98 -18.17 -13.30
CA PRO A 167 -4.04 -17.25 -13.94
C PRO A 167 -4.70 -15.94 -14.43
N LYS A 168 -5.94 -16.03 -14.93
CA LYS A 168 -6.72 -14.87 -15.38
C LYS A 168 -7.13 -13.97 -14.23
N THR A 169 -7.47 -14.54 -13.09
CA THR A 169 -7.77 -13.77 -11.88
C THR A 169 -6.51 -13.09 -11.35
N LYS A 170 -5.34 -13.74 -11.39
CA LYS A 170 -4.07 -13.09 -11.01
C LYS A 170 -3.76 -11.90 -11.91
N LEU A 171 -3.87 -12.09 -13.24
CA LEU A 171 -3.71 -11.01 -14.21
C LEU A 171 -4.69 -9.86 -13.98
N MET A 172 -5.95 -10.17 -13.64
CA MET A 172 -6.94 -9.18 -13.27
C MET A 172 -6.50 -8.36 -12.04
N LEU A 173 -5.96 -9.00 -11.00
CA LEU A 173 -5.47 -8.29 -9.82
C LEU A 173 -4.28 -7.39 -10.15
N ASP A 174 -3.40 -7.81 -11.07
CA ASP A 174 -2.32 -6.95 -11.58
C ASP A 174 -2.88 -5.71 -12.30
N PHE A 175 -3.91 -5.88 -13.15
CA PHE A 175 -4.59 -4.75 -13.77
C PHE A 175 -5.33 -3.86 -12.77
N ALA A 176 -5.79 -4.38 -11.63
CA ALA A 176 -6.46 -3.58 -10.61
C ALA A 176 -5.51 -2.56 -9.97
N VAL A 177 -4.22 -2.90 -9.87
CA VAL A 177 -3.18 -1.94 -9.48
C VAL A 177 -3.11 -0.80 -10.50
N GLU A 178 -2.97 -1.11 -11.79
CA GLU A 178 -2.88 -0.10 -12.85
C GLU A 178 -4.15 0.78 -12.96
N GLU A 179 -5.33 0.20 -12.77
CA GLU A 179 -6.60 0.94 -12.80
C GLU A 179 -6.72 1.88 -11.58
N SER A 180 -6.28 1.44 -10.40
CA SER A 180 -6.23 2.32 -9.22
C SER A 180 -5.30 3.52 -9.46
N ASP A 181 -4.12 3.29 -10.02
CA ASP A 181 -3.20 4.38 -10.41
C ASP A 181 -3.83 5.29 -11.48
N THR A 182 -4.54 4.72 -12.46
CA THR A 182 -5.26 5.46 -13.52
C THR A 182 -6.40 6.30 -12.97
N LEU A 183 -7.09 5.85 -11.91
CA LEU A 183 -8.09 6.59 -11.17
C LEU A 183 -7.48 7.64 -10.24
N GLY A 184 -6.19 7.47 -9.89
CA GLY A 184 -5.51 8.31 -8.91
C GLY A 184 -5.84 7.87 -7.49
N HIS A 185 -5.89 6.57 -7.26
CA HIS A 185 -6.11 5.97 -5.96
C HIS A 185 -4.85 5.23 -5.53
N TYR A 186 -4.44 5.43 -4.29
CA TYR A 186 -3.34 4.65 -3.70
C TYR A 186 -3.81 3.27 -3.23
N TYR A 187 -5.12 3.08 -3.18
CA TYR A 187 -5.79 1.85 -2.80
C TYR A 187 -6.55 1.23 -3.98
N ILE A 188 -6.71 -0.08 -3.95
CA ILE A 188 -7.55 -0.86 -4.85
C ILE A 188 -8.93 -0.95 -4.22
N ASP A 189 -9.89 -0.30 -4.86
CA ASP A 189 -11.30 -0.29 -4.50
C ASP A 189 -12.13 -1.21 -5.42
N THR A 190 -13.45 -1.20 -5.25
CA THR A 190 -14.34 -2.07 -6.01
C THR A 190 -14.38 -1.70 -7.50
N GLU A 191 -14.15 -0.42 -7.79
CA GLU A 191 -14.15 0.24 -9.09
C GLU A 191 -12.92 -0.18 -9.88
N SER A 192 -11.74 -0.13 -9.24
CA SER A 192 -10.48 -0.63 -9.78
C SER A 192 -10.59 -2.12 -10.11
N LEU A 193 -11.20 -2.92 -9.23
CA LEU A 193 -11.46 -4.34 -9.49
C LEU A 193 -12.39 -4.54 -10.69
N LEU A 194 -13.50 -3.79 -10.78
CA LEU A 194 -14.43 -3.92 -11.92
C LEU A 194 -13.77 -3.48 -13.24
N LEU A 195 -13.03 -2.37 -13.26
CA LEU A 195 -12.31 -1.91 -14.45
C LEU A 195 -11.26 -2.93 -14.89
N ALA A 196 -10.53 -3.52 -13.95
CA ALA A 196 -9.55 -4.56 -14.23
C ALA A 196 -10.20 -5.85 -14.74
N LEU A 197 -11.36 -6.23 -14.19
CA LEU A 197 -12.14 -7.36 -14.66
C LEU A 197 -12.52 -7.21 -16.14
N LEU A 198 -12.89 -5.99 -16.56
CA LEU A 198 -13.25 -5.68 -17.94
C LEU A 198 -12.05 -5.74 -18.91
N ARG A 199 -10.82 -5.56 -18.41
CA ARG A 199 -9.59 -5.71 -19.20
C ARG A 199 -9.24 -7.15 -19.53
N VAL A 200 -9.69 -8.12 -18.73
CA VAL A 200 -9.52 -9.55 -19.01
C VAL A 200 -10.58 -10.01 -20.00
N THR A 201 -10.44 -9.57 -21.25
CA THR A 201 -11.47 -9.70 -22.31
C THR A 201 -11.86 -11.15 -22.65
N ASP A 202 -10.97 -12.11 -22.40
CA ASP A 202 -11.20 -13.53 -22.61
C ASP A 202 -11.63 -14.27 -21.32
N GLY A 203 -11.83 -13.55 -20.22
CA GLY A 203 -12.31 -14.04 -18.93
C GLY A 203 -13.78 -14.46 -18.97
N LEU A 204 -14.16 -15.37 -18.07
CA LEU A 204 -15.55 -15.86 -18.01
C LEU A 204 -16.52 -14.78 -17.52
N ALA A 205 -16.08 -13.89 -16.61
CA ALA A 205 -16.89 -12.74 -16.19
C ALA A 205 -17.35 -11.88 -17.38
N VAL A 206 -16.42 -11.54 -18.28
CA VAL A 206 -16.71 -10.76 -19.48
C VAL A 206 -17.70 -11.50 -20.40
N LYS A 207 -17.55 -12.81 -20.56
CA LYS A 207 -18.50 -13.63 -21.33
C LYS A 207 -19.90 -13.63 -20.71
N VAL A 208 -19.99 -13.72 -19.38
CA VAL A 208 -21.27 -13.67 -18.64
C VAL A 208 -21.94 -12.31 -18.82
N LEU A 209 -21.19 -11.21 -18.66
CA LEU A 209 -21.71 -9.85 -18.89
C LEU A 209 -22.23 -9.67 -20.33
N LYS A 210 -21.48 -10.11 -21.34
CA LYS A 210 -21.91 -10.06 -22.75
C LYS A 210 -23.19 -10.87 -23.00
N LYS A 211 -23.33 -12.05 -22.41
CA LYS A 211 -24.55 -12.87 -22.54
C LYS A 211 -25.77 -12.24 -21.87
N GLN A 212 -25.57 -11.43 -20.83
CA GLN A 212 -26.63 -10.63 -20.22
C GLN A 212 -26.96 -9.35 -21.03
N GLY A 213 -26.32 -9.13 -22.18
CA GLY A 213 -26.57 -7.97 -23.03
C GLY A 213 -25.88 -6.69 -22.57
N VAL A 214 -24.90 -6.79 -21.68
CA VAL A 214 -24.17 -5.63 -21.16
C VAL A 214 -23.16 -5.13 -22.21
N ASP A 215 -23.27 -3.84 -22.57
CA ASP A 215 -22.24 -3.13 -23.32
C ASP A 215 -21.08 -2.80 -22.37
N LEU A 216 -19.93 -3.43 -22.60
CA LEU A 216 -18.76 -3.32 -21.73
C LEU A 216 -18.06 -1.97 -21.82
N GLU A 217 -18.12 -1.31 -22.98
CA GLU A 217 -17.54 0.03 -23.14
C GLU A 217 -18.41 1.04 -22.41
N HIS A 218 -19.73 0.93 -22.54
CA HIS A 218 -20.65 1.78 -21.79
C HIS A 218 -20.53 1.53 -20.27
N LEU A 219 -20.37 0.27 -19.85
CA LEU A 219 -20.13 -0.10 -18.46
C LEU A 219 -18.83 0.53 -17.94
N ARG A 220 -17.72 0.39 -18.67
CA ARG A 220 -16.44 0.99 -18.30
C ARG A 220 -16.55 2.52 -18.16
N LEU A 221 -17.16 3.19 -19.15
CA LEU A 221 -17.36 4.63 -19.13
C LEU A 221 -18.19 5.07 -17.93
N LYS A 222 -19.25 4.32 -17.58
CA LYS A 222 -20.06 4.65 -16.42
C LYS A 222 -19.27 4.53 -15.13
N VAL A 223 -18.48 3.46 -14.94
CA VAL A 223 -17.61 3.32 -13.76
C VAL A 223 -16.65 4.52 -13.65
N LEU A 224 -16.02 4.94 -14.75
CA LEU A 224 -15.11 6.11 -14.78
C LEU A 224 -15.80 7.46 -14.51
N GLU A 225 -17.11 7.55 -14.76
CA GLU A 225 -17.93 8.74 -14.50
C GLU A 225 -18.26 8.88 -13.00
N VAL A 226 -18.66 7.78 -12.35
CA VAL A 226 -19.07 7.79 -10.92
C VAL A 226 -17.94 7.54 -9.94
N ALA A 227 -16.84 6.90 -10.36
CA ALA A 227 -15.70 6.66 -9.48
C ALA A 227 -15.13 8.01 -8.97
N PRO A 228 -15.05 8.22 -7.64
CA PRO A 228 -14.53 9.46 -7.09
C PRO A 228 -13.09 9.58 -7.49
N ARG A 229 -12.74 10.55 -8.34
CA ARG A 229 -11.34 10.84 -8.62
C ARG A 229 -10.71 11.36 -7.34
N GLY A 230 -9.59 10.77 -6.91
CA GLY A 230 -8.90 11.19 -5.69
C GLY A 230 -8.76 12.72 -5.64
N SER A 231 -9.29 13.33 -4.58
CA SER A 231 -9.05 14.74 -4.25
C SER A 231 -7.54 14.93 -4.02
N ASP A 232 -7.00 16.05 -4.50
CA ASP A 232 -5.57 16.45 -4.60
C ASP A 232 -4.81 15.99 -5.86
N ILE A 233 -5.31 14.99 -6.61
CA ILE A 233 -4.63 14.49 -7.81
C ILE A 233 -5.00 15.25 -9.10
N GLN A 234 -5.94 16.21 -9.05
CA GLN A 234 -6.19 17.10 -10.20
C GLN A 234 -4.99 18.01 -10.50
N ILE A 235 -4.20 18.36 -9.48
CA ILE A 235 -2.93 19.07 -9.63
C ILE A 235 -1.91 18.13 -10.29
N GLY A 236 -1.73 16.93 -9.75
CA GLY A 236 -0.79 15.92 -10.27
C GLY A 236 -1.09 15.40 -11.69
N LYS A 237 -2.37 15.26 -12.08
CA LYS A 237 -2.75 14.81 -13.43
C LYS A 237 -2.77 15.92 -14.47
N ALA A 238 -3.11 17.16 -14.10
CA ALA A 238 -2.91 18.31 -14.99
C ALA A 238 -1.41 18.48 -15.29
N ILE A 239 -0.56 18.31 -14.27
CA ILE A 239 0.90 18.23 -14.39
C ILE A 239 1.32 17.05 -15.29
N ALA A 240 0.83 15.83 -15.05
CA ALA A 240 1.15 14.62 -15.83
C ALA A 240 0.74 14.74 -17.31
N ALA A 241 -0.35 15.43 -17.60
CA ALA A 241 -0.78 15.75 -18.96
C ALA A 241 0.15 16.79 -19.63
N GLN A 242 0.78 17.69 -18.86
CA GLN A 242 1.80 18.62 -19.33
C GLN A 242 3.17 17.94 -19.56
N ILE A 243 3.54 16.98 -18.71
CA ILE A 243 4.74 16.12 -18.78
C ILE A 243 4.79 15.28 -20.06
N LYS A 244 3.63 14.83 -20.58
CA LYS A 244 3.57 14.14 -21.89
C LYS A 244 4.06 14.99 -23.08
N LYS A 245 4.28 16.30 -22.90
CA LYS A 245 4.93 17.18 -23.89
C LYS A 245 6.47 17.28 -23.73
N GLY A 246 7.09 16.43 -22.89
CA GLY A 246 8.55 16.22 -22.88
C GLY A 246 9.29 16.53 -21.58
N GLY A 247 8.62 16.62 -20.43
CA GLY A 247 9.27 16.79 -19.11
C GLY A 247 9.34 15.48 -18.31
N GLN A 248 10.26 15.36 -17.34
CA GLN A 248 10.39 14.25 -16.40
C GLN A 248 9.73 14.60 -15.05
N TYR A 249 8.86 13.70 -14.55
CA TYR A 249 8.22 13.84 -13.24
C TYR A 249 9.00 13.05 -12.19
N LEU A 250 9.37 13.70 -11.10
CA LEU A 250 9.85 13.03 -9.90
C LEU A 250 8.63 12.66 -9.05
N GLY A 251 8.15 11.42 -9.21
CA GLY A 251 6.91 10.93 -8.58
C GLY A 251 6.82 11.14 -7.07
N GLU A 252 5.60 11.31 -6.55
CA GLU A 252 5.35 11.31 -5.11
C GLU A 252 4.88 9.93 -4.62
N THR A 253 5.60 9.38 -3.64
CA THR A 253 5.16 8.20 -2.88
C THR A 253 3.94 8.56 -2.00
N PRO A 254 2.98 7.66 -1.77
CA PRO A 254 1.96 7.85 -0.75
C PRO A 254 2.56 8.22 0.62
N ILE A 255 1.97 9.23 1.27
CA ILE A 255 2.37 9.68 2.60
C ILE A 255 1.63 8.85 3.65
N ASP A 256 2.36 8.23 4.59
CA ASP A 256 1.72 7.58 5.74
C ASP A 256 1.18 8.62 6.75
N PHE A 257 0.39 8.15 7.71
CA PHE A 257 -0.27 9.03 8.69
C PHE A 257 0.73 9.84 9.53
N THR A 258 1.80 9.20 10.02
CA THR A 258 2.83 9.84 10.83
C THR A 258 3.54 10.93 10.04
N SER A 259 3.94 10.61 8.80
CA SER A 259 4.57 11.58 7.88
C SER A 259 3.63 12.74 7.55
N GLY A 260 2.33 12.48 7.39
CA GLY A 260 1.31 13.51 7.19
C GLY A 260 1.18 14.46 8.38
N GLU A 261 1.19 13.92 9.61
CA GLU A 261 1.16 14.74 10.83
C GLU A 261 2.44 15.56 11.01
N ILE A 262 3.62 14.96 10.77
CA ILE A 262 4.91 15.67 10.78
C ILE A 262 4.89 16.80 9.75
N SER A 263 4.37 16.55 8.55
CA SER A 263 4.21 17.56 7.50
C SER A 263 3.35 18.74 7.95
N ALA A 264 2.17 18.45 8.51
CA ALA A 264 1.27 19.47 9.02
C ALA A 264 1.91 20.31 10.14
N ARG A 265 2.63 19.65 11.07
CA ARG A 265 3.30 20.33 12.19
C ARG A 265 4.46 21.18 11.73
N PHE A 266 5.35 20.66 10.88
CA PHE A 266 6.46 21.43 10.32
C PHE A 266 5.94 22.65 9.56
N CYS A 267 4.94 22.44 8.69
CA CYS A 267 4.32 23.52 7.92
C CYS A 267 3.72 24.59 8.84
N ALA A 268 3.00 24.20 9.89
CA ALA A 268 2.43 25.14 10.86
C ALA A 268 3.49 25.95 11.61
N LEU A 269 4.57 25.31 12.08
CA LEU A 269 5.66 25.96 12.80
C LEU A 269 6.42 26.95 11.91
N LEU A 270 6.68 26.56 10.66
CA LEU A 270 7.30 27.41 9.66
C LEU A 270 6.37 28.59 9.30
N PHE A 271 5.09 28.31 9.03
CA PHE A 271 4.10 29.33 8.68
C PHE A 271 3.93 30.37 9.79
N ALA A 272 3.87 29.93 11.05
CA ALA A 272 3.77 30.82 12.22
C ALA A 272 4.96 31.79 12.35
N TRP A 273 6.13 31.42 11.84
CA TRP A 273 7.28 32.31 11.79
C TRP A 273 7.26 33.25 10.59
N VAL A 274 7.00 32.69 9.40
CA VAL A 274 7.09 33.37 8.11
C VAL A 274 6.00 34.42 7.92
N GLU A 275 4.75 34.07 8.22
CA GLU A 275 3.58 34.88 7.87
C GLU A 275 3.57 36.24 8.58
N PRO A 276 3.76 36.35 9.92
CA PRO A 276 3.74 37.64 10.61
C PRO A 276 4.89 38.56 10.18
N ARG A 277 6.02 37.99 9.74
CA ARG A 277 7.22 38.71 9.30
C ARG A 277 7.22 39.02 7.81
N LYS A 278 6.26 38.49 7.06
CA LYS A 278 6.14 38.64 5.59
C LYS A 278 7.44 38.27 4.88
N LEU A 279 8.05 37.14 5.28
CA LEU A 279 9.33 36.70 4.71
C LEU A 279 9.16 36.06 3.33
N GLY A 280 7.97 35.55 3.01
CA GLY A 280 7.72 34.86 1.75
C GLY A 280 6.46 34.02 1.79
N HIS A 281 6.44 32.96 0.98
CA HIS A 281 5.34 32.03 0.87
C HIS A 281 5.77 30.64 1.35
N VAL A 282 4.96 30.01 2.21
CA VAL A 282 5.09 28.61 2.63
C VAL A 282 4.04 27.80 1.91
N ILE A 283 4.43 26.64 1.38
CA ILE A 283 3.63 25.82 0.49
C ILE A 283 3.70 24.35 0.93
N GLY A 284 2.56 23.69 1.06
CA GLY A 284 2.45 22.26 1.38
C GLY A 284 2.46 21.35 0.14
N SER A 285 2.33 20.04 0.38
CA SER A 285 2.51 18.96 -0.61
C SER A 285 1.45 18.90 -1.72
N SER A 286 0.39 19.70 -1.65
CA SER A 286 -0.69 19.68 -2.63
C SER A 286 -0.44 20.55 -3.87
N THR A 287 0.77 21.07 -4.10
CA THR A 287 1.10 21.91 -5.26
C THR A 287 2.58 21.80 -5.63
N GLY A 288 2.97 22.29 -6.81
CA GLY A 288 4.36 22.26 -7.28
C GLY A 288 4.81 23.55 -7.96
N PHE A 289 6.00 23.46 -8.56
CA PHE A 289 6.68 24.55 -9.27
C PHE A 289 7.04 24.09 -10.67
N GLN A 290 6.90 24.99 -11.65
CA GLN A 290 7.33 24.70 -13.01
C GLN A 290 8.80 25.08 -13.17
N LEU A 291 9.60 24.15 -13.69
CA LEU A 291 10.99 24.39 -14.03
C LEU A 291 11.11 24.92 -15.46
N PRO A 292 12.17 25.67 -15.80
CA PRO A 292 12.35 26.24 -17.15
C PRO A 292 12.40 25.18 -18.27
N ASN A 293 12.75 23.94 -17.95
CA ASN A 293 12.78 22.82 -18.88
C ASN A 293 11.41 22.12 -19.04
N GLY A 294 10.36 22.61 -18.37
CA GLY A 294 9.01 22.04 -18.40
C GLY A 294 8.75 20.95 -17.35
N ASP A 295 9.75 20.58 -16.57
CA ASP A 295 9.59 19.65 -15.45
C ASP A 295 8.79 20.31 -14.31
N VAL A 296 8.22 19.49 -13.45
CA VAL A 296 7.52 19.97 -12.26
C VAL A 296 8.17 19.44 -11.00
N LEU A 297 8.47 20.36 -10.10
CA LEU A 297 9.05 20.10 -8.79
C LEU A 297 7.94 20.13 -7.74
N ALA A 298 7.71 19.00 -7.07
CA ALA A 298 6.70 18.87 -6.03
C ALA A 298 7.33 18.32 -4.75
N PRO A 299 7.83 19.21 -3.87
CA PRO A 299 8.35 18.84 -2.56
C PRO A 299 7.20 18.74 -1.53
N ARG A 300 7.42 18.03 -0.42
CA ARG A 300 6.39 17.90 0.63
C ARG A 300 6.07 19.25 1.26
N ILE A 301 7.08 20.07 1.50
CA ILE A 301 6.93 21.45 1.94
C ILE A 301 7.97 22.28 1.21
N SER A 302 7.63 23.51 0.88
CA SER A 302 8.57 24.46 0.31
C SER A 302 8.35 25.87 0.84
N PHE A 303 9.41 26.68 0.73
CA PHE A 303 9.34 28.10 1.01
C PHE A 303 10.03 28.91 -0.09
N VAL A 304 9.42 30.03 -0.44
CA VAL A 304 9.92 30.97 -1.45
C VAL A 304 10.01 32.36 -0.84
N LEU A 305 11.17 32.99 -0.95
CA LEU A 305 11.42 34.34 -0.47
C LEU A 305 10.51 35.36 -1.17
N ARG A 306 10.02 36.34 -0.40
CA ARG A 306 9.12 37.40 -0.90
C ARG A 306 9.68 38.17 -2.10
N ASP A 307 11.00 38.35 -2.16
CA ASP A 307 11.66 39.13 -3.21
C ASP A 307 11.67 38.35 -4.53
N ARG A 308 11.60 37.02 -4.47
CA ARG A 308 11.51 36.12 -5.63
C ARG A 308 10.06 35.88 -6.08
N LEU A 309 9.11 35.87 -5.14
CA LEU A 309 7.68 35.75 -5.44
C LEU A 309 6.88 36.77 -4.62
N LYS A 310 6.64 37.94 -5.21
CA LYS A 310 5.91 39.04 -4.53
C LYS A 310 4.42 38.76 -4.33
N ARG A 311 3.82 37.94 -5.20
CA ARG A 311 2.39 37.58 -5.16
C ARG A 311 2.21 36.16 -5.68
N ALA A 312 1.52 35.33 -4.89
CA ALA A 312 1.20 33.96 -5.28
C ALA A 312 0.22 33.93 -6.48
N PRO A 313 0.59 33.28 -7.60
CA PRO A 313 -0.32 33.05 -8.73
C PRO A 313 -1.33 31.93 -8.44
N ARG A 314 -2.38 31.84 -9.26
CA ARG A 314 -3.35 30.72 -9.24
C ARG A 314 -2.91 29.50 -10.07
N VAL A 315 -1.70 29.54 -10.63
CA VAL A 315 -1.05 28.50 -11.43
C VAL A 315 0.31 28.18 -10.82
N TYR A 316 0.99 27.11 -11.25
CA TYR A 316 2.34 26.87 -10.75
C TYR A 316 3.27 28.02 -11.15
N PRO A 317 3.99 28.62 -10.20
CA PRO A 317 4.98 29.61 -10.54
C PRO A 317 6.17 28.94 -11.24
N GLU A 318 6.70 29.62 -12.27
CA GLU A 318 7.91 29.21 -12.96
C GLU A 318 9.14 29.68 -12.18
N LEU A 319 9.51 28.93 -11.13
CA LEU A 319 10.67 29.20 -10.28
C LEU A 319 11.08 27.95 -9.52
N VAL A 320 12.28 27.97 -8.94
CA VAL A 320 12.76 26.97 -7.99
C VAL A 320 12.61 27.53 -6.57
N PRO A 321 12.02 26.83 -5.59
CA PRO A 321 11.89 27.34 -4.22
C PRO A 321 13.25 27.53 -3.54
N ASP A 322 13.29 28.32 -2.47
CA ASP A 322 14.52 28.56 -1.71
C ASP A 322 14.79 27.45 -0.69
N LEU A 323 13.72 26.91 -0.10
CA LEU A 323 13.72 25.76 0.80
C LEU A 323 12.82 24.67 0.25
N VAL A 324 13.28 23.43 0.32
CA VAL A 324 12.47 22.21 0.11
C VAL A 324 12.61 21.29 1.30
N VAL A 325 11.52 20.61 1.63
CA VAL A 325 11.47 19.61 2.68
C VAL A 325 10.87 18.34 2.10
N GLU A 326 11.58 17.24 2.29
CA GLU A 326 11.09 15.88 2.08
C GLU A 326 10.95 15.19 3.44
N ILE A 327 9.95 14.32 3.53
CA ILE A 327 9.65 13.56 4.74
C ILE A 327 9.54 12.11 4.30
N LYS A 328 10.40 11.27 4.86
CA LYS A 328 10.42 9.85 4.55
C LYS A 328 9.13 9.19 5.04
N SER A 329 8.36 8.64 4.11
CA SER A 329 7.21 7.78 4.40
C SER A 329 7.64 6.38 4.86
N ALA A 330 6.75 5.66 5.52
CA ALA A 330 6.92 4.23 5.83
C ALA A 330 7.15 3.37 4.55
N PHE A 331 6.72 3.86 3.39
CA PHE A 331 6.88 3.20 2.09
C PHE A 331 8.14 3.66 1.33
N ASP A 332 8.80 4.71 1.80
CA ASP A 332 9.96 5.28 1.12
C ASP A 332 11.25 4.57 1.50
N GLN A 333 12.16 4.53 0.52
CA GLN A 333 13.58 4.28 0.78
C GLN A 333 14.30 5.59 0.99
N PHE A 334 15.26 5.62 1.92
CA PHE A 334 15.98 6.85 2.26
C PHE A 334 16.88 7.35 1.13
N ALA A 335 17.64 6.46 0.48
CA ALA A 335 18.61 6.85 -0.56
C ALA A 335 17.97 7.58 -1.78
N PRO A 336 16.85 7.11 -2.36
CA PRO A 336 16.16 7.86 -3.42
C PRO A 336 15.68 9.27 -3.00
N LEU A 337 15.27 9.45 -1.74
CA LEU A 337 14.89 10.77 -1.22
C LEU A 337 16.10 11.70 -1.08
N GLN A 338 17.24 11.15 -0.67
CA GLN A 338 18.48 11.91 -0.64
C GLN A 338 18.93 12.34 -2.04
N GLU A 339 18.84 11.46 -3.04
CA GLU A 339 19.09 11.80 -4.45
C GLU A 339 18.13 12.89 -4.95
N LYS A 340 16.85 12.82 -4.56
CA LYS A 340 15.84 13.85 -4.86
C LYS A 340 16.22 15.21 -4.27
N ILE A 341 16.64 15.26 -3.00
CA ILE A 341 17.14 16.50 -2.37
C ILE A 341 18.37 17.03 -3.09
N GLN A 342 19.33 16.18 -3.44
CA GLN A 342 20.52 16.60 -4.18
C GLN A 342 20.14 17.20 -5.54
N ARG A 343 19.20 16.59 -6.24
CA ARG A 343 18.66 17.10 -7.50
C ARG A 343 18.01 18.48 -7.34
N PHE A 344 17.31 18.71 -6.23
CA PHE A 344 16.74 20.01 -5.93
C PHE A 344 17.82 21.09 -5.73
N LEU A 345 18.91 20.75 -5.04
CA LEU A 345 20.04 21.67 -4.88
C LEU A 345 20.72 22.00 -6.21
N GLU A 346 20.89 21.01 -7.10
CA GLU A 346 21.42 21.22 -8.46
C GLU A 346 20.56 22.18 -9.29
N LEU A 347 19.25 22.20 -9.04
CA LEU A 347 18.31 23.10 -9.70
C LEU A 347 18.32 24.51 -9.09
N GLY A 348 19.05 24.75 -8.01
CA GLY A 348 19.21 26.06 -7.38
C GLY A 348 18.41 26.27 -6.10
N VAL A 349 17.87 25.20 -5.49
CA VAL A 349 17.37 25.28 -4.11
C VAL A 349 18.55 25.58 -3.17
N GLN A 350 18.35 26.47 -2.20
CA GLN A 350 19.43 26.88 -1.29
C GLN A 350 19.60 25.88 -0.13
N VAL A 351 18.48 25.41 0.43
CA VAL A 351 18.44 24.46 1.54
C VAL A 351 17.44 23.34 1.25
N GLY A 352 17.88 22.09 1.39
CA GLY A 352 17.03 20.91 1.36
C GLY A 352 17.01 20.22 2.73
N LEU A 353 15.82 19.85 3.21
CA LEU A 353 15.66 19.12 4.46
C LEU A 353 15.09 17.73 4.17
N LEU A 354 15.65 16.70 4.80
CA LEU A 354 15.11 15.34 4.77
C LEU A 354 14.82 14.89 6.20
N ILE A 355 13.54 14.73 6.52
CA ILE A 355 13.08 14.28 7.83
C ILE A 355 12.90 12.76 7.79
N ASN A 356 13.52 12.05 8.72
CA ASN A 356 13.41 10.60 8.87
C ASN A 356 12.67 10.25 10.17
N PRO A 357 11.37 9.93 10.10
CA PRO A 357 10.58 9.55 11.29
C PRO A 357 11.05 8.24 11.95
N ASP A 358 11.65 7.32 11.18
CA ASP A 358 12.07 6.00 11.68
C ASP A 358 13.26 6.13 12.64
N GLU A 359 14.19 7.03 12.32
CA GLU A 359 15.40 7.28 13.10
C GLU A 359 15.28 8.53 13.98
N ARG A 360 14.18 9.29 13.84
CA ARG A 360 13.96 10.60 14.48
C ARG A 360 15.10 11.57 14.22
N THR A 361 15.53 11.63 12.97
CA THR A 361 16.60 12.51 12.51
C THR A 361 16.09 13.49 11.45
N LEU A 362 16.83 14.59 11.29
CA LEU A 362 16.64 15.56 10.22
C LEU A 362 17.99 15.89 9.60
N ALA A 363 18.15 15.59 8.31
CA ALA A 363 19.33 15.95 7.54
C ALA A 363 19.12 17.30 6.83
N VAL A 364 20.04 18.23 7.05
CA VAL A 364 20.09 19.56 6.43
C VAL A 364 21.14 19.55 5.32
N TYR A 365 20.71 19.72 4.08
CA TYR A 365 21.55 19.82 2.91
C TYR A 365 21.61 21.26 2.43
N ARG A 366 22.80 21.77 2.12
CA ARG A 366 23.02 23.11 1.59
C ARG A 366 23.68 23.06 0.22
N ALA A 367 23.50 24.11 -0.58
CA ALA A 367 24.06 24.22 -1.93
C ALA A 367 25.60 24.09 -2.01
N ASN A 368 26.32 24.27 -0.91
CA ASN A 368 27.77 24.06 -0.81
C ASN A 368 28.16 22.58 -0.56
N ASN A 369 27.24 21.64 -0.77
CA ASN A 369 27.37 20.20 -0.46
C ASN A 369 27.65 19.89 1.02
N GLN A 370 27.39 20.84 1.93
CA GLN A 370 27.44 20.58 3.36
C GLN A 370 26.16 19.85 3.77
N VAL A 371 26.34 18.73 4.45
CA VAL A 371 25.24 17.95 5.06
C VAL A 371 25.43 17.97 6.57
N THR A 372 24.37 18.25 7.33
CA THR A 372 24.37 18.20 8.79
C THR A 372 23.18 17.39 9.25
N GLU A 373 23.43 16.35 10.03
CA GLU A 373 22.38 15.52 10.61
C GLU A 373 22.06 16.02 12.02
N LEU A 374 20.78 16.17 12.32
CA LEU A 374 20.26 16.67 13.58
C LEU A 374 19.37 15.61 14.24
N THR A 375 19.46 15.53 15.56
CA THR A 375 18.72 14.60 16.43
C THR A 375 17.79 15.36 17.37
N ASP A 376 17.05 14.65 18.23
CA ASP A 376 16.06 15.23 19.16
C ASP A 376 16.61 16.35 20.06
N GLU A 377 17.90 16.29 20.41
CA GLU A 377 18.58 17.27 21.27
C GLU A 377 19.01 18.54 20.53
N ASP A 378 18.99 18.49 19.20
CA ASP A 378 19.46 19.56 18.36
C ASP A 378 18.34 20.55 18.00
N LYS A 379 18.76 21.68 17.44
CA LYS A 379 17.88 22.69 16.85
C LYS A 379 18.22 22.89 15.38
N LEU A 380 17.19 22.89 14.55
CA LEU A 380 17.27 23.34 13.17
C LEU A 380 17.37 24.86 13.13
N ALA A 381 18.39 25.36 12.43
CA ALA A 381 18.54 26.77 12.08
C ALA A 381 18.98 26.89 10.61
N ILE A 382 18.32 27.80 9.89
CA ILE A 382 18.59 28.12 8.47
C ILE A 382 18.66 29.64 8.29
N PRO A 383 19.62 30.33 8.94
CA PRO A 383 19.70 31.79 9.00
C PRO A 383 19.79 32.46 7.62
N GLU A 384 20.33 31.75 6.62
CA GLU A 384 20.37 32.18 5.23
C GLU A 384 18.98 32.42 4.61
N LEU A 385 17.95 31.73 5.09
CA LEU A 385 16.56 31.86 4.61
C LEU A 385 15.62 32.46 5.66
N LEU A 386 15.82 32.10 6.93
CA LEU A 386 14.97 32.46 8.06
C LEU A 386 15.86 32.96 9.22
N PRO A 387 16.22 34.26 9.23
CA PRO A 387 17.04 34.84 10.29
C PRO A 387 16.36 34.64 11.66
N GLU A 388 17.15 34.24 12.66
CA GLU A 388 16.74 34.02 14.06
C GLU A 388 15.68 32.93 14.28
N TRP A 389 15.29 32.18 13.24
CA TRP A 389 14.38 31.07 13.38
C TRP A 389 15.13 29.82 13.87
N GLU A 390 14.65 29.26 14.97
CA GLU A 390 15.09 27.98 15.50
C GLU A 390 13.89 27.06 15.69
N LEU A 391 14.09 25.78 15.38
CA LEU A 391 13.10 24.72 15.62
C LEU A 391 13.78 23.56 16.34
N SER A 392 13.31 23.21 17.54
CA SER A 392 13.80 22.00 18.21
C SER A 392 13.30 20.76 17.48
N ILE A 393 14.19 19.84 17.15
CA ILE A 393 13.85 18.63 16.38
C ILE A 393 12.81 17.78 17.11
N SER A 394 12.87 17.72 18.44
CA SER A 394 11.87 17.05 19.28
C SER A 394 10.42 17.51 19.02
N GLN A 395 10.22 18.75 18.55
CA GLN A 395 8.90 19.31 18.24
C GLN A 395 8.30 18.78 16.92
N LEU A 396 9.05 18.02 16.12
CA LEU A 396 8.57 17.45 14.86
C LEU A 396 7.70 16.21 15.05
N TRP A 397 7.91 15.47 16.14
CA TRP A 397 7.32 14.15 16.33
C TRP A 397 5.95 14.16 17.00
N PRO A 398 4.93 13.46 16.46
CA PRO A 398 3.59 13.42 17.02
C PRO A 398 3.58 13.11 18.53
N PRO A 399 2.77 13.81 19.33
CA PRO A 399 2.68 13.55 20.76
C PRO A 399 1.98 12.22 21.06
N ALA A 400 2.49 11.48 22.04
CA ALA A 400 1.78 10.33 22.59
C ALA A 400 0.74 10.80 23.62
N PHE A 401 -0.54 10.64 23.30
CA PHE A 401 -1.63 10.87 24.27
C PHE A 401 -1.78 9.59 25.12
N LYS A 402 -1.74 9.74 26.44
CA LYS A 402 -1.95 8.63 27.39
C LYS A 402 -3.42 8.51 27.77
#